data_AF-A0A9E0IRN6-F1
#
_entry.id   AF-A0A9E0IRN6-F1
#
_cell.length_a   1.000
_cell.length_b   1.000
_cell.length_c   1.000
_cell.angle_alpha   90.00
_cell.angle_beta   90.00
_cell.angle_gamma   90.00
#
_symmetry.space_group_name_H-M   'P 1'
#
loop_
_entity.id
_entity.type
_entity.pdbx_description
1 polymer ?
#
loop_
_entity_poly.entity_id
_entity_poly.type
_entity_poly.pdbx_seq_one_letter_code
_entity_poly.pdbx_strand_id
1 'polypeptide(L)'
;MRATRQAELDALAGCRVLPALTVRGAGALDLAPLASLTAVDGDLVLGPTTAWSSGELPALARVGGTLRVSGNAALGTLFLPALTEAGALELVGNVALVSISAPRLAHLGRLAGRGNGALALLLLGAPPASLTLEGSPTVQLEVVSAPTPTAGSTPSPAPPAPAQGPAGTTHSPSR
;
A
#
# COMPACT_ATOMS: atom_id res chain seq x y z
N MET A 1 -13.88 13.51 -8.72
CA MET A 1 -13.76 14.58 -7.71
C MET A 1 -12.37 15.19 -7.80
N ARG A 2 -12.20 16.45 -7.39
CA ARG A 2 -10.91 17.13 -7.43
C ARG A 2 -10.63 17.79 -6.07
N ALA A 3 -9.40 17.68 -5.60
CA ALA A 3 -8.92 18.34 -4.40
C ALA A 3 -7.66 19.14 -4.72
N THR A 4 -7.72 20.43 -4.45
CA THR A 4 -6.66 21.39 -4.78
C THR A 4 -6.05 22.13 -3.60
N ARG A 5 -6.68 21.96 -2.43
CA ARG A 5 -6.34 22.57 -1.16
C ARG A 5 -6.71 21.60 -0.03
N GLN A 6 -6.14 21.79 1.15
CA GLN A 6 -6.30 20.87 2.27
C GLN A 6 -7.78 20.65 2.64
N ALA A 7 -8.55 21.73 2.74
CA ALA A 7 -9.97 21.62 3.10
C ALA A 7 -10.85 20.86 2.08
N GLU A 8 -10.41 20.66 0.83
CA GLU A 8 -11.09 19.74 -0.10
C GLU A 8 -10.75 18.28 0.17
N LEU A 9 -9.53 17.98 0.64
CA LEU A 9 -9.16 16.66 1.12
C LEU A 9 -9.87 16.34 2.44
N ASP A 10 -9.93 17.31 3.36
CA ASP A 10 -10.63 17.16 4.63
C ASP A 10 -12.12 16.89 4.43
N ALA A 11 -12.72 17.46 3.38
CA ALA A 11 -14.12 17.18 3.00
C ALA A 11 -14.33 15.75 2.48
N LEU A 12 -13.27 15.06 2.05
CA LEU A 12 -13.28 13.65 1.65
C LEU A 12 -12.95 12.73 2.82
N ALA A 13 -12.74 13.26 4.03
CA ALA A 13 -12.50 12.47 5.22
C ALA A 13 -13.64 11.48 5.46
N GLY A 14 -13.29 10.19 5.59
CA GLY A 14 -14.26 9.12 5.79
C GLY A 14 -14.91 8.60 4.50
N CYS A 15 -14.61 9.17 3.32
CA CYS A 15 -15.00 8.58 2.05
C CYS A 15 -14.26 7.26 1.83
N ARG A 16 -15.02 6.16 1.66
CA ARG A 16 -14.46 4.82 1.42
C ARG A 16 -14.31 4.49 -0.07
N VAL A 17 -15.26 4.93 -0.89
CA VAL A 17 -15.29 4.62 -2.33
C VAL A 17 -15.49 5.92 -3.09
N LEU A 18 -14.66 6.16 -4.10
CA LEU A 18 -14.77 7.32 -4.97
C LEU A 18 -14.79 6.87 -6.44
N PRO A 19 -15.61 7.47 -7.30
CA PRO A 19 -15.63 7.13 -8.71
C PRO A 19 -14.35 7.56 -9.43
N ALA A 20 -13.75 8.69 -9.03
CA ALA A 20 -12.45 9.15 -9.50
C ALA A 20 -11.97 10.26 -8.56
N LEU A 21 -10.65 10.38 -8.37
CA LEU A 21 -10.06 11.40 -7.50
C LEU A 21 -8.84 12.02 -8.17
N THR A 22 -8.80 13.35 -8.24
CA THR A 22 -7.64 14.10 -8.70
C THR A 22 -7.18 15.03 -7.59
N VAL A 23 -5.98 14.82 -7.08
CA VAL A 23 -5.38 15.65 -6.04
C VAL A 23 -4.18 16.38 -6.63
N ARG A 24 -4.19 17.72 -6.63
CA ARG A 24 -3.13 18.55 -7.25
C ARG A 24 -3.08 19.91 -6.60
N GLY A 25 -1.92 20.48 -6.33
CA GLY A 25 -1.85 21.73 -5.56
C GLY A 25 -0.43 22.26 -5.45
N ALA A 26 -0.29 23.56 -5.22
CA ALA A 26 1.01 24.22 -5.15
C ALA A 26 1.67 24.17 -3.75
N GLY A 27 1.01 23.56 -2.77
CA GLY A 27 1.47 23.51 -1.37
C GLY A 27 1.55 22.09 -0.83
N ALA A 28 1.96 21.97 0.43
CA ALA A 28 1.95 20.69 1.14
C ALA A 28 0.48 20.32 1.42
N LEU A 29 0.02 19.22 0.84
CA LEU A 29 -1.28 18.62 1.16
C LEU A 29 -1.06 17.37 1.99
N ASP A 30 -1.89 17.15 2.99
CA ASP A 30 -1.91 15.93 3.78
C ASP A 30 -2.97 14.97 3.23
N LEU A 31 -2.55 13.73 2.93
CA LEU A 31 -3.43 12.66 2.48
C LEU A 31 -4.08 11.90 3.64
N ALA A 32 -3.79 12.23 4.90
CA ALA A 32 -4.41 11.63 6.07
C ALA A 32 -5.96 11.57 6.03
N PRO A 33 -6.68 12.57 5.48
CA PRO A 33 -8.14 12.47 5.31
C PRO A 33 -8.59 11.28 4.44
N LEU A 34 -7.74 10.87 3.49
CA LEU A 34 -7.98 9.73 2.59
C LEU A 34 -7.54 8.40 3.20
N ALA A 35 -7.11 8.34 4.46
CA ALA A 35 -6.68 7.10 5.11
C ALA A 35 -7.79 6.04 5.17
N SER A 36 -9.06 6.45 5.08
CA SER A 36 -10.23 5.54 5.02
C SER A 36 -10.65 5.14 3.60
N LEU A 37 -9.99 5.68 2.57
CA LEU A 37 -10.31 5.40 1.17
C LEU A 37 -9.91 3.96 0.84
N THR A 38 -10.91 3.12 0.57
CA THR A 38 -10.73 1.69 0.26
C THR A 38 -10.72 1.38 -1.23
N ALA A 39 -11.44 2.14 -2.04
CA ALA A 39 -11.51 1.90 -3.48
C ALA A 39 -11.70 3.18 -4.29
N VAL A 40 -11.12 3.19 -5.48
CA VAL A 40 -11.41 4.17 -6.53
C VAL A 40 -11.85 3.42 -7.77
N ASP A 41 -13.10 3.59 -8.23
CA ASP A 41 -13.62 2.81 -9.36
C ASP A 41 -13.02 3.24 -10.70
N GLY A 42 -12.65 4.50 -10.83
CA GLY A 42 -12.00 5.09 -12.00
C GLY A 42 -10.56 5.49 -11.72
N ASP A 43 -10.18 6.68 -12.17
CA ASP A 43 -8.80 7.15 -12.09
C ASP A 43 -8.47 7.84 -10.76
N LEU A 44 -7.27 7.55 -10.25
CA LEU A 44 -6.66 8.24 -9.12
C LEU A 44 -5.44 9.02 -9.63
N VAL A 45 -5.53 10.34 -9.67
CA VAL A 45 -4.47 11.23 -10.15
C VAL A 45 -3.88 12.00 -8.97
N LEU A 46 -2.59 11.82 -8.73
CA LEU A 46 -1.80 12.49 -7.70
C LEU A 46 -0.77 13.40 -8.37
N GLY A 47 -0.96 14.69 -8.25
CA GLY A 47 -0.09 15.74 -8.77
C GLY A 47 -0.66 16.47 -10.00
N PRO A 48 0.02 17.53 -10.44
CA PRO A 48 1.32 18.02 -9.95
C PRO A 48 1.25 18.68 -8.56
N THR A 49 2.26 18.42 -7.72
CA THR A 49 2.47 19.09 -6.44
C THR A 49 3.95 19.36 -6.15
N THR A 50 4.24 20.49 -5.52
CA THR A 50 5.62 20.94 -5.27
C THR A 50 6.16 20.56 -3.90
N ALA A 51 5.30 20.33 -2.90
CA ALA A 51 5.70 20.13 -1.51
C ALA A 51 5.19 18.80 -0.89
N TRP A 52 4.81 17.82 -1.72
CA TRP A 52 4.57 16.47 -1.25
C TRP A 52 5.86 15.71 -1.10
N SER A 53 6.28 15.46 0.14
CA SER A 53 7.47 14.66 0.47
C SER A 53 7.19 13.16 0.46
N SER A 54 6.05 12.74 1.01
CA SER A 54 5.64 11.34 1.06
C SER A 54 4.12 11.23 0.98
N GLY A 55 3.64 10.12 0.43
CA GLY A 55 2.21 9.80 0.39
C GLY A 55 1.96 8.37 0.85
N GLU A 56 0.94 8.19 1.68
CA GLU A 56 0.46 6.86 2.07
C GLU A 56 -1.06 6.78 1.96
N LEU A 57 -1.55 5.65 1.43
CA LEU A 57 -2.98 5.32 1.40
C LEU A 57 -3.15 3.93 2.01
N PRO A 58 -3.20 3.82 3.35
CA PRO A 58 -3.08 2.54 4.05
C PRO A 58 -4.27 1.61 3.82
N ALA A 59 -5.47 2.15 3.54
CA ALA A 59 -6.68 1.37 3.30
C ALA A 59 -7.00 1.13 1.82
N LEU A 60 -6.29 1.77 0.88
CA LEU A 60 -6.63 1.70 -0.54
C LEU A 60 -6.35 0.30 -1.07
N ALA A 61 -7.40 -0.44 -1.37
CA ALA A 61 -7.35 -1.82 -1.83
C ALA A 61 -7.47 -1.95 -3.35
N ARG A 62 -8.28 -1.11 -4.00
CA ARG A 62 -8.55 -1.21 -5.45
C ARG A 62 -8.53 0.15 -6.14
N VAL A 63 -7.92 0.18 -7.33
CA VAL A 63 -8.10 1.24 -8.33
C VAL A 63 -8.56 0.60 -9.65
N GLY A 64 -9.81 0.83 -10.03
CA GLY A 64 -10.39 0.25 -11.24
C GLY A 64 -9.80 0.84 -12.53
N GLY A 65 -9.39 2.12 -12.50
CA GLY A 65 -8.73 2.80 -13.61
C GLY A 65 -7.22 2.94 -13.46
N THR A 66 -6.74 4.14 -13.74
CA THR A 66 -5.31 4.48 -13.73
C THR A 66 -4.95 5.20 -12.43
N LEU A 67 -3.97 4.67 -11.70
CA LEU A 67 -3.25 5.38 -10.65
C LEU A 67 -2.11 6.16 -11.31
N ARG A 68 -2.31 7.46 -11.53
CA ARG A 68 -1.33 8.36 -12.14
C ARG A 68 -0.68 9.25 -11.09
N VAL A 69 0.63 9.16 -10.92
CA VAL A 69 1.44 10.02 -10.07
C VAL A 69 2.32 10.87 -10.98
N SER A 70 1.99 12.16 -11.11
CA SER A 70 2.65 13.01 -12.10
C SER A 70 3.02 14.39 -11.58
N GLY A 71 4.26 14.81 -11.85
CA GLY A 71 4.74 16.15 -11.57
C GLY A 71 4.86 16.46 -10.08
N ASN A 72 5.23 15.46 -9.26
CA ASN A 72 5.50 15.66 -7.84
C ASN A 72 7.01 15.78 -7.63
N ALA A 73 7.51 17.01 -7.58
CA ALA A 73 8.95 17.28 -7.58
C ALA A 73 9.66 16.86 -6.29
N ALA A 74 8.96 16.91 -5.15
CA ALA A 74 9.49 16.58 -3.83
C ALA A 74 9.13 15.16 -3.35
N LEU A 75 8.32 14.41 -4.11
CA LEU A 75 7.79 13.13 -3.66
C LEU A 75 8.92 12.09 -3.65
N GLY A 76 9.36 11.69 -2.47
CA GLY A 76 10.42 10.72 -2.27
C GLY A 76 9.92 9.28 -2.27
N THR A 77 8.80 9.02 -1.58
CA THR A 77 8.25 7.68 -1.41
C THR A 77 6.73 7.65 -1.48
N LEU A 78 6.20 6.56 -2.03
CA LEU A 78 4.76 6.28 -2.08
C LEU A 78 4.48 4.88 -1.53
N PHE A 79 3.65 4.80 -0.49
CA PHE A 79 3.33 3.54 0.19
C PHE A 79 1.85 3.17 0.07
N LEU A 80 1.58 1.99 -0.50
CA LEU A 80 0.25 1.46 -0.80
C LEU A 80 0.14 0.02 -0.27
N PRO A 81 0.17 -0.17 1.06
CA PRO A 81 0.29 -1.50 1.67
C PRO A 81 -0.92 -2.40 1.45
N ALA A 82 -2.13 -1.82 1.29
CA ALA A 82 -3.36 -2.59 1.09
C ALA A 82 -3.73 -2.79 -0.38
N LEU A 83 -3.03 -2.16 -1.33
CA LEU A 83 -3.43 -2.16 -2.73
C LEU A 83 -3.26 -3.55 -3.32
N THR A 84 -4.37 -4.17 -3.70
CA THR A 84 -4.41 -5.51 -4.31
C THR A 84 -4.60 -5.45 -5.82
N GLU A 85 -5.30 -4.44 -6.33
CA GLU A 85 -5.65 -4.35 -7.75
C GLU A 85 -5.52 -2.91 -8.27
N ALA A 86 -4.84 -2.74 -9.40
CA ALA A 86 -4.80 -1.49 -10.14
C ALA A 86 -4.86 -1.75 -11.65
N GLY A 87 -5.71 -1.01 -12.38
CA GLY A 87 -5.78 -1.11 -13.83
C GLY A 87 -4.47 -0.71 -14.51
N ALA A 88 -3.97 0.48 -14.17
CA ALA A 88 -2.66 0.95 -14.60
C ALA A 88 -1.98 1.80 -13.53
N LEU A 89 -0.65 1.79 -13.52
CA LEU A 89 0.21 2.62 -12.71
C LEU A 89 1.07 3.50 -13.63
N GLU A 90 0.90 4.81 -13.58
CA GLU A 90 1.65 5.75 -14.39
C GLU A 90 2.44 6.74 -13.53
N LEU A 91 3.76 6.79 -13.73
CA LEU A 91 4.68 7.63 -12.96
C LEU A 91 5.36 8.61 -13.91
N VAL A 92 5.01 9.90 -13.87
CA VAL A 92 5.53 10.86 -14.86
C VAL A 92 6.14 12.08 -14.19
N GLY A 93 7.45 12.28 -14.36
CA GLY A 93 8.13 13.50 -13.93
C GLY A 93 8.23 13.66 -12.41
N ASN A 94 8.36 12.58 -11.66
CA ASN A 94 8.64 12.62 -10.22
C ASN A 94 10.14 12.45 -10.02
N VAL A 95 10.88 13.56 -10.13
CA VAL A 95 12.36 13.55 -10.15
C VAL A 95 12.98 13.05 -8.84
N ALA A 96 12.34 13.32 -7.70
CA ALA A 96 12.81 12.91 -6.38
C ALA A 96 12.30 11.54 -5.94
N LEU A 97 11.45 10.86 -6.73
CA LEU A 97 10.83 9.61 -6.33
C LEU A 97 11.86 8.49 -6.32
N VAL A 98 12.15 7.98 -5.13
CA VAL A 98 13.15 6.95 -4.89
C VAL A 98 12.52 5.56 -4.89
N SER A 99 11.35 5.42 -4.25
CA SER A 99 10.71 4.12 -4.11
C SER A 99 9.18 4.17 -4.06
N ILE A 100 8.57 3.12 -4.62
CA ILE A 100 7.15 2.82 -4.47
C ILE A 100 7.03 1.42 -3.91
N SER A 101 6.13 1.25 -2.95
CA SER A 101 5.86 -0.05 -2.35
C SER A 101 4.36 -0.36 -2.31
N ALA A 102 3.99 -1.43 -3.01
CA ALA A 102 2.64 -2.01 -3.09
C ALA A 102 2.76 -3.55 -2.98
N PRO A 103 3.15 -4.08 -1.80
CA PRO A 103 3.53 -5.49 -1.61
C PRO A 103 2.34 -6.46 -1.73
N ARG A 104 1.10 -5.98 -1.67
CA ARG A 104 -0.10 -6.80 -1.79
C ARG A 104 -0.71 -6.79 -3.20
N LEU A 105 -0.07 -6.06 -4.13
CA LEU A 105 -0.59 -5.86 -5.47
C LEU A 105 -0.58 -7.19 -6.23
N ALA A 106 -1.74 -7.81 -6.39
CA ALA A 106 -1.89 -9.10 -7.07
C ALA A 106 -2.13 -8.91 -8.57
N HIS A 107 -2.82 -7.83 -8.95
CA HIS A 107 -3.14 -7.53 -10.35
C HIS A 107 -2.77 -6.10 -10.71
N LEU A 108 -1.88 -5.99 -11.70
CA LEU A 108 -1.51 -4.74 -12.33
C LEU A 108 -1.52 -4.90 -13.85
N GLY A 109 -2.41 -4.17 -14.54
CA GLY A 109 -2.49 -4.26 -15.99
C GLY A 109 -1.27 -3.66 -16.67
N ARG A 110 -1.01 -2.37 -16.45
CA ARG A 110 0.12 -1.67 -17.08
C ARG A 110 0.88 -0.83 -16.08
N LEU A 111 2.20 -0.92 -16.10
CA LEU A 111 3.13 -0.05 -15.39
C LEU A 111 3.89 0.79 -16.40
N ALA A 112 3.71 2.11 -16.34
CA ALA A 112 4.46 3.06 -17.16
C ALA A 112 5.15 4.10 -16.29
N GLY A 113 6.41 4.39 -16.59
CA GLY A 113 7.20 5.39 -15.88
C GLY A 113 7.96 6.24 -16.89
N ARG A 114 7.93 7.57 -16.74
CA ARG A 114 8.72 8.50 -17.54
C ARG A 114 9.32 9.59 -16.69
N GLY A 115 10.64 9.81 -16.81
CA GLY A 115 11.32 10.93 -16.15
C GLY A 115 11.33 10.84 -14.62
N ASN A 116 11.44 9.63 -14.06
CA ASN A 116 11.67 9.41 -12.63
C ASN A 116 13.13 9.00 -12.46
N GLY A 117 14.04 9.98 -12.51
CA GLY A 117 15.48 9.74 -12.56
C GLY A 117 16.07 9.16 -11.27
N ALA A 118 15.46 9.45 -10.12
CA ALA A 118 15.88 8.92 -8.82
C ALA A 118 15.24 7.56 -8.46
N LEU A 119 14.34 7.04 -9.30
CA LEU A 119 13.58 5.83 -8.99
C LEU A 119 14.52 4.62 -8.95
N ALA A 120 14.72 4.09 -7.75
CA ALA A 120 15.63 3.00 -7.47
C ALA A 120 14.88 1.70 -7.16
N LEU A 121 13.70 1.76 -6.54
CA LEU A 121 13.01 0.55 -6.06
C LEU A 121 11.50 0.56 -6.31
N LEU A 122 11.01 -0.47 -7.00
CA LEU A 122 9.60 -0.79 -7.19
C LEU A 122 9.29 -2.11 -6.47
N LEU A 123 8.69 -2.05 -5.30
CA LEU A 123 8.28 -3.22 -4.53
C LEU A 123 6.82 -3.56 -4.85
N LEU A 124 6.56 -4.60 -5.63
CA LEU A 124 5.21 -5.00 -6.03
C LEU A 124 4.86 -6.41 -5.54
N GLY A 125 3.57 -6.66 -5.29
CA GLY A 125 3.09 -8.01 -4.95
C GLY A 125 3.11 -9.01 -6.13
N ALA A 126 3.05 -8.48 -7.35
CA ALA A 126 2.96 -9.22 -8.59
C ALA A 126 3.57 -8.38 -9.73
N PRO A 127 4.10 -9.05 -10.77
CA PRO A 127 4.58 -8.35 -11.96
C PRO A 127 3.42 -7.71 -12.74
N PRO A 128 3.61 -6.52 -13.33
CA PRO A 128 2.63 -5.95 -14.26
C PRO A 128 2.53 -6.75 -15.56
N ALA A 129 1.37 -6.72 -16.22
CA ALA A 129 1.23 -7.35 -17.54
C ALA A 129 2.01 -6.61 -18.64
N SER A 130 2.20 -5.30 -18.49
CA SER A 130 3.05 -4.48 -19.38
C SER A 130 3.90 -3.53 -18.55
N LEU A 131 5.20 -3.48 -18.84
CA LEU A 131 6.15 -2.60 -18.17
C LEU A 131 6.83 -1.68 -19.19
N THR A 132 6.80 -0.38 -18.96
CA THR A 132 7.47 0.63 -19.79
C THR A 132 8.11 1.67 -18.89
N LEU A 133 9.43 1.68 -18.78
CA LEU A 133 10.16 2.63 -17.93
C LEU A 133 11.15 3.41 -18.80
N GLU A 134 10.91 4.71 -18.95
CA GLU A 134 11.71 5.63 -19.77
C GLU A 134 12.34 6.70 -18.87
N GLY A 135 13.66 6.87 -18.90
CA GLY A 135 14.33 7.85 -18.03
C GLY A 135 14.33 7.48 -16.54
N SER A 136 14.29 6.18 -16.23
CA SER A 136 14.50 5.60 -14.90
C SER A 136 15.60 4.54 -14.97
N PRO A 137 16.88 4.94 -15.12
CA PRO A 137 17.99 4.02 -15.41
C PRO A 137 18.37 3.11 -14.24
N THR A 138 18.04 3.49 -13.01
CA THR A 138 18.49 2.82 -11.77
C THR A 138 17.41 1.93 -11.15
N VAL A 139 16.26 1.81 -11.81
CA VAL A 139 15.09 1.17 -11.23
C VAL A 139 15.25 -0.35 -11.11
N GLN A 140 15.05 -0.85 -9.90
CA GLN A 140 14.97 -2.28 -9.60
C GLN A 140 13.52 -2.65 -9.34
N LEU A 141 13.01 -3.65 -10.06
CA LEU A 141 11.70 -4.25 -9.81
C LEU A 141 11.88 -5.43 -8.87
N GLU A 142 11.32 -5.33 -7.67
CA GLU A 142 11.30 -6.39 -6.68
C GLU A 142 9.86 -6.87 -6.49
N VAL A 143 9.61 -8.12 -6.85
CA VAL A 143 8.30 -8.75 -6.66
C VAL A 143 8.33 -9.54 -5.36
N VAL A 144 7.72 -8.99 -4.32
CA VAL A 144 7.54 -9.69 -3.06
C VAL A 144 6.25 -10.48 -3.19
N SER A 145 6.35 -11.81 -3.19
CA SER A 145 5.16 -12.64 -3.04
C SER A 145 4.44 -12.20 -1.78
N ALA A 146 3.17 -11.79 -1.90
CA ALA A 146 2.39 -11.29 -0.77
C ALA A 146 2.63 -12.18 0.45
N PRO A 147 2.84 -11.61 1.66
CA PRO A 147 2.83 -12.44 2.85
C PRO A 147 1.49 -13.15 2.82
N THR A 148 1.52 -14.49 2.74
CA THR A 148 0.33 -15.32 2.91
C THR A 148 -0.42 -14.72 4.09
N PRO A 149 -1.71 -14.35 3.95
CA PRO A 149 -2.47 -13.92 5.10
C PRO A 149 -2.37 -15.09 6.07
N THR A 150 -1.54 -14.93 7.09
CA THR A 150 -1.37 -15.95 8.12
C THR A 150 -2.71 -15.90 8.83
N ALA A 151 -3.64 -16.73 8.37
CA ALA A 151 -4.90 -16.97 9.02
C ALA A 151 -4.54 -17.20 10.49
N GLY A 152 -5.10 -16.36 11.35
CA GLY A 152 -5.00 -16.41 12.81
C GLY A 152 -3.73 -17.06 13.36
N SER A 153 -2.83 -16.27 13.91
CA SER A 153 -2.02 -16.76 15.02
C SER A 153 -2.96 -17.12 16.17
N THR A 154 -3.57 -18.31 16.10
CA THR A 154 -3.90 -19.07 17.30
C THR A 154 -2.59 -19.19 18.08
N PRO A 155 -2.54 -18.74 19.34
CA PRO A 155 -1.34 -18.94 20.14
C PRO A 155 -1.03 -20.44 20.17
N SER A 156 0.22 -20.76 19.84
CA SER A 156 0.80 -22.09 19.94
C SER A 156 0.31 -22.78 21.22
N PRO A 157 -0.31 -23.98 21.18
CA PRO A 157 -0.62 -24.68 22.41
C PRO A 157 0.70 -25.02 23.10
N ALA A 158 0.89 -24.46 24.29
CA ALA A 158 1.95 -24.86 25.21
C ALA A 158 1.97 -26.39 25.33
N PRO A 159 3.14 -27.03 25.41
CA PRO A 159 3.21 -28.48 25.56
C PRO A 159 2.46 -28.89 26.84
N PRO A 160 1.67 -29.99 26.81
CA PRO A 160 0.93 -30.45 27.97
C PRO A 160 1.89 -30.83 29.09
N ALA A 161 1.62 -30.29 30.29
CA ALA A 161 2.28 -30.72 31.51
C ALA A 161 2.11 -32.24 31.70
N PRO A 162 3.13 -32.97 32.19
CA PRO A 162 2.99 -34.40 32.45
C PRO A 162 1.93 -34.63 33.55
N ALA A 163 0.94 -35.45 33.20
CA ALA A 163 -0.11 -35.91 34.09
C ALA A 163 0.50 -36.63 35.31
N GLN A 164 0.32 -36.06 36.49
CA GLN A 164 0.45 -36.82 37.74
C GLN A 164 -0.78 -37.72 37.85
N GLY A 165 -0.58 -39.03 37.74
CA GLY A 165 -1.63 -40.03 37.84
C GLY A 165 -2.24 -40.10 39.25
N PRO A 166 -3.54 -40.44 39.38
CA PRO A 166 -4.15 -40.69 40.68
C PRO A 166 -4.12 -42.19 41.02
N ALA A 167 -3.71 -42.55 42.23
CA ALA A 167 -4.11 -43.72 43.03
C ALA A 167 -3.01 -44.03 44.06
N GLY A 168 -3.27 -44.35 45.33
CA GLY A 168 -4.53 -44.75 45.91
C GLY A 168 -4.50 -44.67 47.44
N THR A 169 -5.70 -44.66 47.98
CA THR A 169 -6.02 -44.89 49.39
C THR A 169 -5.77 -46.35 49.76
N THR A 170 -4.97 -46.60 50.80
CA THR A 170 -5.10 -47.80 51.65
C THR A 170 -4.75 -47.46 53.11
N HIS A 171 -5.78 -47.42 53.95
CA HIS A 171 -5.93 -48.09 55.27
C HIS A 171 -4.74 -49.04 55.65
N SER A 172 -4.18 -49.19 56.85
CA SER A 172 -4.48 -48.93 58.27
C SER A 172 -3.18 -49.13 59.10
N PRO A 173 -3.10 -48.72 60.39
CA PRO A 173 -1.91 -48.88 61.23
C PRO A 173 -1.87 -50.24 61.99
N SER A 174 -0.68 -50.81 62.12
CA SER A 174 -0.38 -51.94 63.02
C SER A 174 0.94 -51.67 63.74
N ARG A 175 0.90 -51.29 65.02
CA ARG A 175 1.68 -51.90 66.13
C ARG A 175 1.27 -51.34 67.48
#